data_AF-A0A4U1I9F8-F1
#
_entry.id   AF-A0A4U1I9F8-F1
#
_cell.length_a   1.000
_cell.length_b   1.000
_cell.length_c   1.000
_cell.angle_alpha   90.00
_cell.angle_beta   90.00
_cell.angle_gamma   90.00
#
_symmetry.space_group_name_H-M   'P 1'
#
loop_
_entity.id
_entity.type
_entity.pdbx_description
1 polymer ?
#
loop_
_entity_poly.entity_id
_entity_poly.type
_entity_poly.pdbx_seq_one_letter_code
_entity_poly.pdbx_strand_id
1 'polypeptide(L)'
;MRLKRTDKPERMVPATACIAEASDAYHVKTAAIEAVIAHGLPAGAVSAGRVGPMAIPVQWLPVFELMGIKSEDVVNDECQNILAGTWIMAYMQAIQSMQATEANYASGQYAVRFPAWLEARRKTWAPVVRRAAQLTGVPAALIDAVITVESKYNPGARSGKNAIGMMQLLDTTAALVGGGDPRNPEDNILMGSKYLAQLATKFNGDLALTLAAYNAGPGAVTKRGYRIPPFPETQAYVPQVMALYSYLQQHP
;
A
#
# COMPACT_ATOMS: atom_id res chain seq x y z
N MET A 1 -29.64 -1.10 -40.48
CA MET A 1 -28.37 -1.20 -41.24
C MET A 1 -27.28 -1.54 -40.23
N ARG A 2 -26.91 -2.82 -40.10
CA ARG A 2 -25.86 -3.29 -39.19
C ARG A 2 -24.50 -2.86 -39.75
N LEU A 3 -23.74 -2.08 -38.99
CA LEU A 3 -22.34 -1.81 -39.30
C LEU A 3 -21.57 -3.12 -39.11
N LYS A 4 -20.99 -3.61 -40.21
CA LYS A 4 -20.11 -4.78 -40.23
C LYS A 4 -18.86 -4.45 -39.40
N ARG A 5 -18.65 -5.18 -38.29
CA ARG A 5 -17.33 -5.32 -37.68
C ARG A 5 -16.42 -5.94 -38.74
N THR A 6 -15.44 -5.18 -39.18
CA THR A 6 -14.33 -5.73 -39.96
C THR A 6 -13.40 -6.41 -38.98
N ASP A 7 -13.44 -7.73 -38.95
CA ASP A 7 -12.42 -8.56 -38.31
C ASP A 7 -11.08 -8.33 -39.01
N LYS A 8 -10.25 -7.43 -38.46
CA LYS A 8 -8.80 -7.55 -38.54
C LYS A 8 -8.34 -7.98 -37.17
N PRO A 9 -7.53 -9.06 -37.03
CA PRO A 9 -6.84 -9.30 -35.78
C PRO A 9 -5.93 -8.10 -35.54
N GLU A 10 -6.19 -7.35 -34.46
CA GLU A 10 -5.20 -6.40 -33.93
C GLU A 10 -3.89 -7.17 -33.79
N ARG A 11 -2.84 -6.64 -34.41
CA ARG A 11 -1.53 -7.26 -34.41
C ARG A 11 -1.08 -7.28 -32.95
N MET A 12 -1.13 -8.45 -32.29
CA MET A 12 -0.73 -8.62 -30.90
C MET A 12 0.63 -7.94 -30.70
N VAL A 13 0.69 -7.01 -29.75
CA VAL A 13 1.93 -6.30 -29.43
C VAL A 13 2.92 -7.35 -28.95
N PRO A 14 4.13 -7.46 -29.54
CA PRO A 14 5.11 -8.43 -29.08
C PRO A 14 5.49 -8.16 -27.62
N ALA A 15 5.59 -9.20 -26.80
CA ALA A 15 5.98 -9.08 -25.39
C ALA A 15 7.29 -8.26 -25.21
N THR A 16 8.22 -8.34 -26.16
CA THR A 16 9.46 -7.56 -26.17
C THR A 16 9.25 -6.05 -26.23
N ALA A 17 8.22 -5.58 -26.93
CA ALA A 17 7.87 -4.16 -26.96
C ALA A 17 7.30 -3.71 -25.60
N CYS A 18 6.51 -4.56 -24.95
CA CYS A 18 5.93 -4.26 -23.65
C CYS A 18 6.96 -4.34 -22.50
N ILE A 19 7.94 -5.23 -22.62
CA ILE A 19 9.11 -5.26 -21.73
C ILE A 19 9.94 -3.98 -21.88
N ALA A 20 10.18 -3.52 -23.12
CA ALA A 20 10.91 -2.28 -23.36
C ALA A 20 10.15 -1.07 -22.78
N GLU A 21 8.84 -0.98 -23.03
CA GLU A 21 7.99 0.08 -22.47
C GLU A 21 8.01 0.08 -20.94
N ALA A 22 7.84 -1.08 -20.31
CA ALA A 22 7.87 -1.20 -18.85
C ALA A 22 9.27 -0.92 -18.27
N SER A 23 10.32 -1.32 -18.97
CA SER A 23 11.71 -1.01 -18.61
C SER A 23 11.97 0.48 -18.63
N ASP A 24 11.50 1.19 -19.66
CA ASP A 24 11.64 2.64 -19.76
C ASP A 24 10.79 3.37 -18.72
N ALA A 25 9.56 2.93 -18.49
CA ALA A 25 8.61 3.56 -17.57
C ALA A 25 9.05 3.47 -16.09
N TYR A 26 9.66 2.35 -15.69
CA TYR A 26 10.01 2.08 -14.29
C TYR A 26 11.50 1.91 -14.06
N HIS A 27 12.32 2.11 -15.11
CA HIS A 27 13.77 2.04 -15.09
C HIS A 27 14.34 0.72 -14.50
N VAL A 28 13.59 -0.36 -14.66
CA VAL A 28 14.04 -1.72 -14.34
C VAL A 28 14.70 -2.29 -15.59
N LYS A 29 15.90 -2.84 -15.48
CA LYS A 29 16.60 -3.43 -16.64
C LYS A 29 15.73 -4.50 -17.30
N THR A 30 15.61 -4.46 -18.64
CA THR A 30 14.88 -5.46 -19.44
C THR A 30 15.26 -6.89 -19.06
N ALA A 31 16.55 -7.18 -18.88
CA ALA A 31 17.05 -8.50 -18.47
C ALA A 31 16.49 -8.99 -17.12
N ALA A 32 16.17 -8.08 -16.19
CA ALA A 32 15.57 -8.45 -14.91
C ALA A 32 14.07 -8.77 -15.06
N ILE A 33 13.36 -8.02 -15.92
CA ILE A 33 11.96 -8.28 -16.26
C ILE A 33 11.86 -9.64 -16.96
N GLU A 34 12.72 -9.86 -17.96
CA GLU A 34 12.83 -11.14 -18.69
C GLU A 34 13.15 -12.30 -17.74
N ALA A 35 14.02 -12.11 -16.75
CA ALA A 35 14.31 -13.14 -15.75
C ALA A 35 13.08 -13.49 -14.90
N VAL A 36 12.26 -12.51 -14.51
CA VAL A 36 11.00 -12.76 -13.77
C VAL A 36 9.98 -13.48 -14.66
N ILE A 37 9.87 -13.10 -15.94
CA ILE A 37 8.98 -13.79 -16.89
C ILE A 37 9.45 -15.23 -17.13
N ALA A 38 10.75 -15.45 -17.28
CA ALA A 38 11.33 -16.75 -17.59
C ALA A 38 11.33 -17.72 -16.39
N HIS A 39 11.47 -17.20 -15.17
CA HIS A 39 11.67 -18.03 -13.97
C HIS A 39 10.55 -17.91 -12.94
N GLY A 40 9.64 -16.95 -13.09
CA GLY A 40 8.78 -16.49 -11.99
C GLY A 40 9.60 -15.84 -10.87
N LEU A 41 8.93 -15.16 -9.94
CA LEU A 41 9.55 -14.90 -8.63
C LEU A 41 9.93 -16.26 -7.97
N PRO A 42 11.03 -16.32 -7.19
CA PRO A 42 11.57 -17.59 -6.67
C PRO A 42 10.51 -18.50 -6.04
N ALA A 43 10.69 -19.80 -6.29
CA ALA A 43 9.67 -20.83 -6.31
C ALA A 43 8.70 -20.84 -5.11
N GLY A 44 7.41 -20.77 -5.47
CA GLY A 44 6.27 -20.94 -4.59
C GLY A 44 4.95 -20.75 -5.34
N ALA A 45 4.77 -21.49 -6.44
CA ALA A 45 3.51 -21.78 -7.16
C ALA A 45 2.94 -20.80 -8.21
N VAL A 46 2.80 -21.29 -9.44
CA VAL A 46 1.57 -21.04 -10.21
C VAL A 46 0.49 -21.87 -9.51
N SER A 47 -0.21 -21.26 -8.55
CA SER A 47 -1.39 -21.82 -7.88
C SER A 47 -2.38 -20.67 -7.65
N ALA A 48 -3.66 -21.01 -7.48
CA ALA A 48 -4.76 -20.08 -7.30
C ALA A 48 -4.34 -18.79 -6.59
N GLY A 49 -4.34 -17.67 -7.33
CA GLY A 49 -3.99 -16.36 -6.79
C GLY A 49 -2.79 -15.64 -7.41
N ARG A 50 -2.31 -16.00 -8.61
CA ARG A 50 -1.38 -15.17 -9.40
C ARG A 50 -1.86 -14.99 -10.84
N VAL A 51 -1.52 -13.86 -11.48
CA VAL A 51 -2.02 -13.50 -12.82
C VAL A 51 -0.89 -13.03 -13.76
N GLY A 52 -0.99 -13.49 -15.00
CA GLY A 52 -0.15 -13.09 -16.14
C GLY A 52 1.35 -13.43 -16.06
N PRO A 53 2.14 -13.00 -17.06
CA PRO A 53 3.54 -13.36 -17.24
C PRO A 53 4.48 -12.93 -16.10
N MET A 54 4.15 -11.85 -15.38
CA MET A 54 4.93 -11.40 -14.22
C MET A 54 4.54 -12.13 -12.93
N ALA A 55 3.63 -13.10 -13.00
CA ALA A 55 3.13 -13.88 -11.87
C ALA A 55 2.63 -13.00 -10.71
N ILE A 56 1.89 -11.93 -11.03
CA ILE A 56 1.46 -10.94 -10.03
C ILE A 56 0.48 -11.58 -9.04
N PRO A 57 0.74 -11.55 -7.73
CA PRO A 57 -0.21 -12.03 -6.74
C PRO A 57 -1.53 -11.26 -6.78
N VAL A 58 -2.67 -11.94 -6.81
CA VAL A 58 -4.02 -11.34 -6.94
C VAL A 58 -4.34 -10.32 -5.86
N GLN A 59 -3.68 -10.37 -4.70
CA GLN A 59 -3.82 -9.37 -3.65
C GLN A 59 -3.33 -7.97 -4.07
N TRP A 60 -2.55 -7.85 -5.15
CA TRP A 60 -2.15 -6.56 -5.72
C TRP A 60 -3.22 -5.93 -6.62
N LEU A 61 -4.21 -6.70 -7.08
CA LEU A 61 -5.25 -6.20 -7.98
C LEU A 61 -6.02 -4.98 -7.41
N PRO A 62 -6.48 -5.00 -6.13
CA PRO A 62 -7.07 -3.80 -5.53
C PRO A 62 -6.12 -2.61 -5.43
N VAL A 63 -4.80 -2.85 -5.32
CA VAL A 63 -3.79 -1.79 -5.28
C VAL A 63 -3.69 -1.10 -6.64
N PHE A 64 -3.73 -1.87 -7.74
CA PHE A 64 -3.75 -1.31 -9.09
C PHE A 64 -5.01 -0.46 -9.33
N GLU A 65 -6.17 -0.91 -8.86
CA GLU A 65 -7.42 -0.13 -8.97
C GLU A 65 -7.33 1.21 -8.24
N LEU A 66 -6.67 1.25 -7.08
CA LEU A 66 -6.40 2.48 -6.34
C LEU A 66 -5.49 3.44 -7.12
N MET A 67 -4.66 2.92 -8.02
CA MET A 67 -3.76 3.67 -8.89
C MET A 67 -4.35 3.97 -10.27
N GLY A 68 -5.63 3.63 -10.49
CA GLY A 68 -6.32 3.86 -11.76
C GLY A 68 -6.00 2.82 -12.85
N ILE A 69 -5.31 1.74 -12.50
CA ILE A 69 -5.04 0.60 -13.38
C ILE A 69 -6.11 -0.45 -13.09
N LYS A 70 -6.94 -0.80 -14.07
CA LYS A 70 -8.02 -1.75 -13.79
C LYS A 70 -7.46 -3.16 -13.61
N SER A 71 -7.96 -3.86 -12.61
CA SER A 71 -7.61 -5.28 -12.39
C SER A 71 -7.89 -6.14 -13.62
N GLU A 72 -8.97 -5.86 -14.35
CA GLU A 72 -9.32 -6.59 -15.58
C GLU A 72 -8.23 -6.49 -16.65
N ASP A 73 -7.61 -5.32 -16.78
CA ASP A 73 -6.54 -5.07 -17.75
C ASP A 73 -5.27 -5.81 -17.33
N VAL A 74 -4.91 -5.76 -16.04
CA VAL A 74 -3.74 -6.50 -15.49
C VAL A 74 -3.87 -8.02 -15.65
N VAL A 75 -5.11 -8.55 -15.66
CA VAL A 75 -5.39 -9.98 -15.80
C VAL A 75 -5.38 -10.41 -17.26
N ASN A 76 -5.97 -9.61 -18.15
CA ASN A 76 -6.27 -10.03 -19.52
C ASN A 76 -5.32 -9.46 -20.58
N ASP A 77 -4.57 -8.40 -20.25
CA ASP A 77 -3.61 -7.76 -21.15
C ASP A 77 -2.18 -8.04 -20.68
N GLU A 78 -1.42 -8.67 -21.57
CA GLU A 78 -0.03 -9.08 -21.30
C GLU A 78 0.87 -7.87 -21.00
N CYS A 79 0.67 -6.77 -21.71
CA CYS A 79 1.48 -5.56 -21.57
C CYS A 79 1.14 -4.81 -20.28
N GLN A 80 -0.14 -4.75 -19.90
CA GLN A 80 -0.56 -4.22 -18.61
C GLN A 80 -0.08 -5.10 -17.44
N ASN A 81 -0.04 -6.42 -17.62
CA ASN A 81 0.56 -7.31 -16.64
C ASN A 81 2.07 -7.07 -16.50
N ILE A 82 2.79 -6.92 -17.61
CA ILE A 82 4.22 -6.63 -17.59
C ILE A 82 4.48 -5.28 -16.92
N LEU A 83 3.76 -4.23 -17.31
CA LEU A 83 3.84 -2.90 -16.69
C LEU A 83 3.56 -2.94 -15.19
N ALA A 84 2.46 -3.58 -14.77
CA ALA A 84 2.08 -3.69 -13.36
C ALA A 84 3.07 -4.52 -12.54
N GLY A 85 3.61 -5.60 -13.11
CA GLY A 85 4.63 -6.43 -12.47
C GLY A 85 5.98 -5.72 -12.36
N THR A 86 6.39 -4.99 -13.39
CA THR A 86 7.62 -4.18 -13.37
C THR A 86 7.50 -3.02 -12.39
N TRP A 87 6.31 -2.43 -12.24
CA TRP A 87 6.04 -1.47 -11.17
C TRP A 87 6.26 -2.09 -9.78
N ILE A 88 5.76 -3.31 -9.53
CA ILE A 88 6.04 -4.05 -8.28
C ILE A 88 7.55 -4.26 -8.11
N MET A 89 8.27 -4.66 -9.17
CA MET A 89 9.72 -4.84 -9.10
C MET A 89 10.45 -3.55 -8.74
N ALA A 90 10.13 -2.43 -9.39
CA ALA A 90 10.73 -1.13 -9.11
C ALA A 90 10.42 -0.69 -7.67
N TYR A 91 9.18 -0.90 -7.22
CA TYR A 91 8.76 -0.63 -5.84
C TYR A 91 9.54 -1.48 -4.83
N MET A 92 9.67 -2.80 -5.07
CA MET A 92 10.42 -3.70 -4.21
C MET A 92 11.93 -3.42 -4.24
N GLN A 93 12.47 -3.05 -5.39
CA GLN A 93 13.86 -2.64 -5.55
C GLN A 93 14.12 -1.31 -4.84
N ALA A 94 13.20 -0.36 -4.91
CA ALA A 94 13.28 0.87 -4.12
C ALA A 94 13.36 0.52 -2.63
N ILE A 95 12.46 -0.33 -2.12
CA ILE A 95 12.47 -0.80 -0.72
C ILE A 95 13.77 -1.52 -0.36
N GLN A 96 14.31 -2.38 -1.23
CA GLN A 96 15.58 -3.08 -0.99
C GLN A 96 16.79 -2.14 -1.09
N SER A 97 16.75 -1.15 -1.99
CA SER A 97 17.78 -0.11 -2.13
C SER A 97 17.74 0.94 -1.02
N MET A 98 16.69 0.98 -0.19
CA MET A 98 16.71 1.71 1.08
C MET A 98 17.60 1.03 2.13
N GLN A 99 18.07 -0.20 1.87
CA GLN A 99 19.21 -0.81 2.58
C GLN A 99 20.55 -0.58 1.85
N ALA A 100 20.53 0.01 0.65
CA ALA A 100 21.70 0.21 -0.21
C ALA A 100 21.73 1.61 -0.88
N THR A 101 22.20 2.60 -0.10
CA THR A 101 22.88 3.85 -0.49
C THR A 101 22.08 5.07 -1.03
N GLU A 102 22.44 6.24 -0.48
CA GLU A 102 21.78 7.55 -0.51
C GLU A 102 21.77 8.29 -1.89
N ALA A 103 22.47 7.79 -2.91
CA ALA A 103 22.75 8.57 -4.12
C ALA A 103 21.56 8.72 -5.10
N ASN A 104 20.61 7.78 -5.10
CA ASN A 104 19.51 7.78 -6.09
C ASN A 104 18.31 8.65 -5.69
N TYR A 105 18.21 9.07 -4.43
CA TYR A 105 17.09 9.87 -3.94
C TYR A 105 17.23 11.37 -4.29
N ALA A 106 18.46 11.85 -4.46
CA ALA A 106 18.77 13.24 -4.75
C ALA A 106 18.34 13.72 -6.16
N SER A 107 18.05 12.80 -7.09
CA SER A 107 17.69 13.15 -8.48
C SER A 107 16.19 13.34 -8.72
N GLY A 108 15.31 13.09 -7.73
CA GLY A 108 13.87 13.35 -7.84
C GLY A 108 13.13 12.50 -8.89
N GLN A 109 13.78 11.46 -9.42
CA GLN A 109 13.33 10.72 -10.60
C GLN A 109 12.15 9.75 -10.32
N TYR A 110 11.82 9.49 -9.04
CA TYR A 110 10.71 8.62 -8.62
C TYR A 110 9.92 9.22 -7.45
N ALA A 111 9.56 10.50 -7.52
CA ALA A 111 8.69 11.08 -6.51
C ALA A 111 7.29 10.46 -6.63
N VAL A 112 6.93 9.55 -5.72
CA VAL A 112 5.54 9.11 -5.53
C VAL A 112 4.71 10.34 -5.19
N ARG A 113 4.00 10.91 -6.17
CA ARG A 113 3.16 12.09 -5.95
C ARG A 113 1.76 11.64 -5.58
N PHE A 114 1.29 12.03 -4.39
CA PHE A 114 -0.12 11.88 -4.05
C PHE A 114 -1.01 12.62 -5.06
N PRO A 115 -2.21 12.11 -5.36
CA PRO A 115 -3.22 12.90 -6.05
C PRO A 115 -3.47 14.22 -5.32
N ALA A 116 -3.65 15.31 -6.07
CA ALA A 116 -3.78 16.66 -5.50
C ALA A 116 -4.88 16.78 -4.42
N TRP A 117 -5.98 16.04 -4.57
CA TRP A 117 -7.07 16.03 -3.58
C TRP A 117 -6.66 15.37 -2.26
N LEU A 118 -5.81 14.35 -2.30
CA LEU A 118 -5.31 13.67 -1.11
C LEU A 118 -4.28 14.55 -0.42
N GLU A 119 -3.39 15.16 -1.19
CA GLU A 119 -2.40 16.11 -0.68
C GLU A 119 -3.06 17.32 0.00
N ALA A 120 -4.15 17.84 -0.58
CA ALA A 120 -4.94 18.91 0.04
C ALA A 120 -5.51 18.47 1.39
N ARG A 121 -6.09 17.27 1.49
CA ARG A 121 -6.61 16.74 2.77
C ARG A 121 -5.51 16.53 3.79
N ARG A 122 -4.36 15.94 3.39
CA ARG A 122 -3.19 15.79 4.26
C ARG A 122 -2.78 17.12 4.86
N LYS A 123 -2.66 18.17 4.04
CA LYS A 123 -2.34 19.53 4.48
C LYS A 123 -3.37 20.11 5.44
N THR A 124 -4.67 19.94 5.15
CA THR A 124 -5.76 20.40 6.04
C THR A 124 -5.65 19.78 7.43
N TRP A 125 -5.34 18.49 7.53
CA TRP A 125 -5.32 17.75 8.81
C TRP A 125 -3.93 17.68 9.47
N ALA A 126 -2.87 18.15 8.80
CA ALA A 126 -1.51 18.12 9.31
C ALA A 126 -1.34 18.74 10.71
N PRO A 127 -2.00 19.86 11.08
CA PRO A 127 -1.93 20.38 12.45
C PRO A 127 -2.46 19.39 13.51
N VAL A 128 -3.56 18.69 13.21
CA VAL A 128 -4.17 17.69 14.09
C VAL A 128 -3.28 16.46 14.21
N VAL A 129 -2.71 16.00 13.10
CA VAL A 129 -1.73 14.90 13.08
C VAL A 129 -0.49 15.24 13.91
N ARG A 130 0.07 16.45 13.75
CA ARG A 130 1.22 16.89 14.56
C ARG A 130 0.89 16.96 16.06
N ARG A 131 -0.31 17.43 16.41
CA ARG A 131 -0.76 17.45 17.80
C ARG A 131 -0.89 16.04 18.37
N ALA A 132 -1.50 15.11 17.62
CA ALA A 132 -1.58 13.72 18.02
C ALA A 132 -0.20 13.09 18.21
N ALA A 133 0.73 13.35 17.29
CA ALA A 133 2.12 12.89 17.39
C ALA A 133 2.81 13.39 18.68
N GLN A 134 2.66 14.67 19.01
CA GLN A 134 3.22 15.26 20.23
C GLN A 134 2.65 14.61 21.50
N LEU A 135 1.35 14.27 21.51
CA LEU A 135 0.67 13.72 22.68
C LEU A 135 0.95 12.22 22.89
N THR A 136 1.25 11.47 21.83
CA THR A 136 1.41 10.01 21.90
C THR A 136 2.85 9.54 21.73
N GLY A 137 3.74 10.41 21.25
CA GLY A 137 5.11 10.04 20.87
C GLY A 137 5.19 9.23 19.56
N VAL A 138 4.06 9.00 18.88
CA VAL A 138 4.04 8.34 17.57
C VAL A 138 4.47 9.35 16.50
N PRO A 139 5.40 9.01 15.59
CA PRO A 139 5.82 9.91 14.52
C PRO A 139 4.65 10.41 13.67
N ALA A 140 4.59 11.71 13.38
CA ALA A 140 3.53 12.32 12.56
C ALA A 140 3.41 11.67 11.18
N ALA A 141 4.54 11.34 10.55
CA ALA A 141 4.57 10.64 9.26
C ALA A 141 3.96 9.23 9.34
N LEU A 142 4.05 8.54 10.47
CA LEU A 142 3.43 7.22 10.65
C LEU A 142 1.92 7.35 10.84
N ILE A 143 1.47 8.34 11.61
CA ILE A 143 0.05 8.63 11.78
C ILE A 143 -0.57 9.00 10.43
N ASP A 144 0.09 9.86 9.65
CA ASP A 144 -0.34 10.25 8.29
C ASP A 144 -0.42 9.04 7.36
N ALA A 145 0.60 8.17 7.37
CA ALA A 145 0.60 6.94 6.58
C ALA A 145 -0.59 6.03 6.92
N VAL A 146 -0.86 5.83 8.20
CA VAL A 146 -2.01 5.03 8.66
C VAL A 146 -3.33 5.67 8.22
N ILE A 147 -3.56 6.96 8.49
CA ILE A 147 -4.80 7.64 8.08
C ILE A 147 -5.02 7.56 6.57
N THR A 148 -3.93 7.72 5.80
CA THR A 148 -3.99 7.67 4.34
C THR A 148 -4.46 6.31 3.84
N VAL A 149 -3.92 5.21 4.37
CA VAL A 149 -4.33 3.86 3.99
C VAL A 149 -5.73 3.52 4.52
N GLU A 150 -6.06 3.91 5.76
CA GLU A 150 -7.33 3.59 6.41
C GLU A 150 -8.53 4.30 5.79
N SER A 151 -8.42 5.59 5.49
CA SER A 151 -9.58 6.42 5.11
C SER A 151 -9.31 7.42 4.01
N LYS A 152 -8.06 7.63 3.60
CA LYS A 152 -7.66 8.75 2.73
C LYS A 152 -8.16 10.10 3.29
N TYR A 153 -8.05 10.25 4.62
CA TYR A 153 -8.54 11.41 5.37
C TYR A 153 -10.06 11.67 5.20
N ASN A 154 -10.86 10.61 5.06
CA ASN A 154 -12.31 10.72 5.01
C ASN A 154 -12.91 10.60 6.43
N PRO A 155 -13.43 11.69 7.03
CA PRO A 155 -14.03 11.64 8.37
C PRO A 155 -15.27 10.76 8.44
N GLY A 156 -15.98 10.59 7.33
CA GLY A 156 -17.19 9.77 7.24
C GLY A 156 -16.93 8.30 6.91
N ALA A 157 -15.66 7.86 6.83
CA ALA A 157 -15.32 6.49 6.44
C ALA A 157 -15.92 5.46 7.42
N ARG A 158 -16.55 4.43 6.86
CA ARG A 158 -17.07 3.27 7.59
C ARG A 158 -16.73 1.99 6.84
N SER A 159 -16.09 1.03 7.51
CA SER A 159 -15.82 -0.28 6.93
C SER A 159 -16.98 -1.26 7.11
N GLY A 160 -16.95 -2.38 6.38
CA GLY A 160 -17.89 -3.48 6.59
C GLY A 160 -17.78 -4.17 7.96
N LYS A 161 -16.70 -3.92 8.71
CA LYS A 161 -16.52 -4.36 10.10
C LYS A 161 -16.94 -3.30 11.12
N ASN A 162 -17.61 -2.22 10.68
CA ASN A 162 -17.99 -1.06 11.48
C ASN A 162 -16.81 -0.27 12.07
N ALA A 163 -15.65 -0.31 11.42
CA ALA A 163 -14.55 0.61 11.75
C ALA A 163 -14.92 2.03 11.30
N ILE A 164 -14.60 3.06 12.07
CA ILE A 164 -15.10 4.43 11.87
C ILE A 164 -13.99 5.49 11.77
N GLY A 165 -14.23 6.48 10.91
CA GLY A 165 -13.50 7.74 10.86
C GLY A 165 -12.09 7.63 10.26
N MET A 166 -11.28 8.63 10.58
CA MET A 166 -9.96 8.89 9.98
C MET A 166 -8.98 7.71 10.09
N MET A 167 -8.93 7.08 11.25
CA MET A 167 -8.02 5.98 11.57
C MET A 167 -8.75 4.64 11.73
N GLN A 168 -9.99 4.55 11.23
CA GLN A 168 -10.82 3.34 11.18
C GLN A 168 -10.81 2.55 12.50
N LEU A 169 -11.30 3.17 13.57
CA LEU A 169 -11.42 2.53 14.87
C LEU A 169 -12.69 1.69 14.96
N LEU A 170 -12.59 0.47 15.46
CA LEU A 170 -13.76 -0.25 15.97
C LEU A 170 -14.25 0.42 17.26
N ASP A 171 -15.55 0.39 17.53
CA ASP A 171 -16.11 0.94 18.78
C ASP A 171 -15.45 0.32 20.03
N THR A 172 -15.13 -0.97 19.98
CA THR A 172 -14.40 -1.67 21.05
C THR A 172 -12.98 -1.11 21.23
N THR A 173 -12.26 -0.86 20.14
CA THR A 173 -10.93 -0.23 20.18
C THR A 173 -11.01 1.20 20.71
N ALA A 174 -12.00 1.96 20.28
CA ALA A 174 -12.23 3.33 20.73
C ALA A 174 -12.47 3.39 22.26
N ALA A 175 -13.27 2.45 22.79
CA ALA A 175 -13.53 2.33 24.21
C ALA A 175 -12.27 2.00 25.03
N LEU A 176 -11.33 1.21 24.48
CA LEU A 176 -10.07 0.86 25.16
C LEU A 176 -9.13 2.05 25.33
N VAL A 177 -9.06 2.95 24.35
CA VAL A 177 -8.14 4.10 24.39
C VAL A 177 -8.76 5.35 25.02
N GLY A 178 -10.08 5.52 24.86
CA GLY A 178 -10.84 6.65 25.38
C GLY A 178 -10.33 8.03 24.93
N GLY A 179 -10.93 9.07 25.54
CA GLY A 179 -10.50 10.45 25.34
C GLY A 179 -11.12 11.17 24.15
N GLY A 180 -12.38 10.86 23.82
CA GLY A 180 -13.16 11.60 22.83
C GLY A 180 -14.34 10.82 22.25
N ASP A 181 -15.02 11.41 21.27
CA ASP A 181 -15.98 10.73 20.40
C ASP A 181 -15.27 10.23 19.14
N PRO A 182 -15.20 8.90 18.88
CA PRO A 182 -14.52 8.39 17.69
C PRO A 182 -15.20 8.80 16.36
N ARG A 183 -16.38 9.43 16.38
CA ARG A 183 -17.00 10.06 15.20
C ARG A 183 -16.50 11.49 14.95
N ASN A 184 -15.95 12.16 15.96
CA ASN A 184 -15.25 13.41 15.77
C ASN A 184 -13.88 13.12 15.12
N PRO A 185 -13.52 13.76 14.00
CA PRO A 185 -12.29 13.43 13.29
C PRO A 185 -11.00 13.71 14.07
N GLU A 186 -10.96 14.76 14.88
CA GLU A 186 -9.77 15.09 15.69
C GLU A 186 -9.58 14.08 16.82
N ASP A 187 -10.66 13.76 17.52
CA ASP A 187 -10.67 12.72 18.54
C ASP A 187 -10.29 11.36 17.95
N ASN A 188 -10.83 11.01 16.78
CA ASN A 188 -10.51 9.77 16.09
C ASN A 188 -9.02 9.64 15.75
N ILE A 189 -8.39 10.72 15.26
CA ILE A 189 -6.94 10.75 14.98
C ILE A 189 -6.14 10.57 16.28
N LEU A 190 -6.52 11.26 17.35
CA LEU A 190 -5.83 11.13 18.64
C LEU A 190 -5.99 9.73 19.23
N MET A 191 -7.20 9.18 19.21
CA MET A 191 -7.54 7.85 19.72
C MET A 191 -6.81 6.76 18.93
N GLY A 192 -6.78 6.84 17.60
CA GLY A 192 -6.03 5.88 16.78
C GLY A 192 -4.53 5.99 17.00
N SER A 193 -4.01 7.20 17.19
CA SER A 193 -2.60 7.42 17.53
C SER A 193 -2.25 6.83 18.90
N LYS A 194 -3.13 6.93 19.90
CA LYS A 194 -2.96 6.28 21.21
C LYS A 194 -2.97 4.77 21.08
N TYR A 195 -3.89 4.21 20.28
CA TYR A 195 -3.94 2.77 20.05
C TYR A 195 -2.67 2.27 19.39
N LEU A 196 -2.19 2.98 18.37
CA LEU A 196 -0.94 2.67 17.69
C LEU A 196 0.27 2.71 18.64
N ALA A 197 0.33 3.68 19.55
CA ALA A 197 1.36 3.74 20.59
C ALA A 197 1.30 2.54 21.55
N GLN A 198 0.10 2.13 22.00
CA GLN A 198 -0.07 0.96 22.85
C GLN A 198 0.39 -0.33 22.15
N LEU A 199 0.10 -0.47 20.85
CA LEU A 199 0.55 -1.60 20.05
C LEU A 199 2.08 -1.58 19.88
N ALA A 200 2.67 -0.42 19.61
CA ALA A 200 4.12 -0.28 19.52
C ALA A 200 4.82 -0.74 20.81
N THR A 201 4.31 -0.34 21.97
CA THR A 201 4.80 -0.84 23.26
C THR A 201 4.62 -2.35 23.41
N LYS A 202 3.45 -2.89 23.04
CA LYS A 202 3.15 -4.32 23.13
C LYS A 202 4.09 -5.18 22.29
N PHE A 203 4.51 -4.68 21.13
CA PHE A 203 5.37 -5.38 20.18
C PHE A 203 6.82 -4.85 20.21
N ASN A 204 7.24 -4.24 21.32
CA ASN A 204 8.62 -3.79 21.57
C ASN A 204 9.20 -2.89 20.46
N GLY A 205 8.37 -2.06 19.85
CA GLY A 205 8.75 -1.17 18.76
C GLY A 205 8.89 -1.85 17.39
N ASP A 206 8.59 -3.14 17.26
CA ASP A 206 8.52 -3.79 15.95
C ASP A 206 7.36 -3.19 15.14
N LEU A 207 7.71 -2.36 14.17
CA LEU A 207 6.74 -1.61 13.38
C LEU A 207 5.86 -2.53 12.53
N ALA A 208 6.42 -3.61 11.95
CA ALA A 208 5.66 -4.50 11.10
C ALA A 208 4.60 -5.28 11.90
N LEU A 209 4.96 -5.76 13.10
CA LEU A 209 4.03 -6.43 14.00
C LEU A 209 3.00 -5.45 14.59
N THR A 210 3.40 -4.21 14.87
CA THR A 210 2.52 -3.14 15.33
C THR A 210 1.43 -2.85 14.29
N LEU A 211 1.81 -2.66 13.03
CA LEU A 211 0.88 -2.40 11.93
C LEU A 211 0.01 -3.63 11.63
N ALA A 212 0.57 -4.84 11.69
CA ALA A 212 -0.19 -6.06 11.56
C ALA A 212 -1.25 -6.18 12.66
N ALA A 213 -0.91 -5.82 13.90
CA ALA A 213 -1.83 -5.83 15.02
C ALA A 213 -2.86 -4.70 14.95
N TYR A 214 -2.54 -3.56 14.34
CA TYR A 214 -3.48 -2.48 14.11
C TYR A 214 -4.61 -2.93 13.19
N ASN A 215 -4.26 -3.59 12.08
CA ASN A 215 -5.24 -4.07 11.09
C ASN A 215 -5.95 -5.38 11.50
N ALA A 216 -5.21 -6.37 12.01
CA ALA A 216 -5.73 -7.72 12.30
C ALA A 216 -6.16 -7.93 13.76
N GLY A 217 -5.84 -6.98 14.63
CA GLY A 217 -5.92 -7.12 16.08
C GLY A 217 -4.68 -7.81 16.68
N PRO A 218 -4.23 -7.39 17.89
CA PRO A 218 -3.02 -7.92 18.51
C PRO A 218 -3.12 -9.41 18.86
N GLY A 219 -4.33 -9.91 19.13
CA GLY A 219 -4.57 -11.33 19.40
C GLY A 219 -4.25 -12.24 18.21
N ALA A 220 -4.42 -11.76 16.97
CA ALA A 220 -4.06 -12.53 15.79
C ALA A 220 -2.54 -12.68 15.66
N VAL A 221 -1.80 -11.59 15.90
CA VAL A 221 -0.32 -11.59 15.87
C VAL A 221 0.26 -12.48 16.97
N THR A 222 -0.25 -12.39 18.21
CA THR A 222 0.25 -13.21 19.32
C THR A 222 -0.06 -14.69 19.14
N LYS A 223 -1.29 -15.05 18.72
CA LYS A 223 -1.67 -16.44 18.40
C LYS A 223 -0.79 -17.04 17.30
N ARG A 224 -0.25 -16.19 16.41
CA ARG A 224 0.63 -16.64 15.33
C ARG A 224 2.12 -16.70 15.71
N GLY A 225 2.45 -16.46 16.98
CA GLY A 225 3.81 -16.49 17.49
C GLY A 225 4.61 -15.26 17.07
N TYR A 226 4.00 -14.07 17.17
CA TYR A 226 4.63 -12.78 16.83
C TYR A 226 5.05 -12.72 15.35
N ARG A 227 4.13 -13.07 14.47
CA ARG A 227 4.28 -12.98 13.01
C ARG A 227 3.05 -12.30 12.42
N ILE A 228 3.23 -11.69 11.25
CA ILE A 228 2.12 -11.15 10.46
C ILE A 228 1.15 -12.30 10.14
N PRO A 229 -0.14 -12.21 10.53
CA PRO A 229 -1.10 -13.26 10.27
C PRO A 229 -1.32 -13.41 8.76
N PRO A 230 -1.65 -14.63 8.27
CA PRO A 230 -1.87 -14.90 6.85
C PRO A 230 -3.25 -14.41 6.38
N PHE A 231 -3.65 -13.21 6.81
CA PHE A 231 -4.86 -12.54 6.33
C PHE A 231 -4.46 -11.71 5.11
N PRO A 232 -5.10 -11.92 3.94
CA PRO A 232 -4.74 -11.20 2.72
C PRO A 232 -4.74 -9.68 2.90
N GLU A 233 -5.75 -9.16 3.62
CA GLU A 233 -5.87 -7.75 3.98
C GLU A 233 -4.64 -7.25 4.75
N THR A 234 -4.23 -7.97 5.80
CA THR A 234 -3.08 -7.58 6.64
C THR A 234 -1.75 -7.71 5.91
N GLN A 235 -1.59 -8.75 5.07
CA GLN A 235 -0.39 -8.94 4.25
C GLN A 235 -0.22 -7.83 3.20
N ALA A 236 -1.31 -7.22 2.74
CA ALA A 236 -1.28 -6.05 1.87
C ALA A 236 -1.10 -4.74 2.66
N TYR A 237 -1.77 -4.61 3.81
CA TYR A 237 -1.79 -3.39 4.63
C TYR A 237 -0.40 -3.01 5.15
N VAL A 238 0.32 -3.96 5.76
CA VAL A 238 1.63 -3.69 6.39
C VAL A 238 2.64 -3.07 5.42
N PRO A 239 2.93 -3.67 4.25
CA PRO A 239 3.89 -3.08 3.32
C PRO A 239 3.42 -1.74 2.75
N GLN A 240 2.12 -1.54 2.53
CA GLN A 240 1.58 -0.25 2.07
C GLN A 240 1.85 0.88 3.07
N VAL A 241 1.52 0.67 4.35
CA VAL A 241 1.76 1.68 5.38
C VAL A 241 3.25 1.92 5.60
N MET A 242 4.09 0.88 5.59
CA MET A 242 5.53 1.03 5.77
C MET A 242 6.19 1.83 4.65
N ALA A 243 5.85 1.55 3.38
CA ALA A 243 6.39 2.32 2.26
C ALA A 243 5.93 3.77 2.31
N LEU A 244 4.66 4.00 2.66
CA LEU A 244 4.13 5.34 2.79
C LEU A 244 4.78 6.12 3.92
N TYR A 245 4.95 5.48 5.08
CA TYR A 245 5.64 6.07 6.21
C TYR A 245 7.06 6.50 5.82
N SER A 246 7.81 5.62 5.16
CA SER A 246 9.18 5.93 4.77
C SER A 246 9.28 7.05 3.74
N TYR A 247 8.33 7.13 2.80
CA TYR A 247 8.21 8.26 1.88
C TYR A 247 7.95 9.58 2.63
N LEU A 248 7.01 9.57 3.58
CA LEU A 248 6.60 10.75 4.35
C LEU A 248 7.65 11.23 5.35
N GLN A 249 8.54 10.35 5.83
CA GLN A 249 9.68 10.76 6.64
C GLN A 249 10.67 11.64 5.86
N GLN A 250 10.76 11.43 4.55
CA GLN A 250 11.65 12.17 3.66
C GLN A 250 10.97 13.41 3.06
N HIS A 251 9.64 13.45 3.11
CA HIS A 251 8.78 14.52 2.55
C HIS A 251 7.69 14.93 3.56
N PRO A 252 8.07 15.55 4.70
CA PRO A 252 7.16 15.88 5.79
C PRO A 252 6.15 17.00 5.48
#